data_AF-A0A7S3XKB6-F1
#
_entry.id   AF-A0A7S3XKB6-F1
#
_cell.length_a   1.000
_cell.length_b   1.000
_cell.length_c   1.000
_cell.angle_alpha   90.00
_cell.angle_beta   90.00
_cell.angle_gamma   90.00
#
_symmetry.space_group_name_H-M   'P 1'
#
loop_
_entity.id
_entity.type
_entity.pdbx_description
1 polymer ?
#
loop_
_entity_poly.entity_id
_entity_poly.type
_entity_poly.pdbx_seq_one_letter_code
_entity_poly.pdbx_strand_id
1 'polypeptide(L)'
;GRTGGVYVPPFKLAMMREQMAKQGKHTKEFQRMSWEALRKSINGLINKVNVGNIKNLVPELLQENLVRGRGLFARALMKAQLASPGFTHIYAALVAVINTRLPENGELLLKRVIFAFRRAYKRRDKVTATALSRFIAHLVNQQVAHELLALQLLTVLLEEPTDDSVEIAVAFVKEVGQLLEELSPQGLHAIFERFRGILHEGDIDKRVQYTIEGLFAVRKAGFEDHPAVPPELDLVERSEQITFELGLDDDLQREEMLDVFRFDPDYEQNEKMWVAIRKEILGEEEGDSDDDEGEDGSEGDDESGSDDE
;
A
#
# COMPACT_ATOMS: atom_id res chain seq x y z
N GLY A 1 21.24 19.39 9.17
CA GLY A 1 20.84 20.20 10.35
C GLY A 1 19.60 19.57 10.95
N ARG A 2 19.60 19.38 12.27
CA ARG A 2 18.56 18.68 13.06
C ARG A 2 17.18 19.35 12.87
N THR A 3 16.26 18.70 12.17
CA THR A 3 14.81 18.97 12.26
C THR A 3 14.20 17.98 13.25
N GLY A 4 14.59 18.09 14.52
CA GLY A 4 13.84 17.47 15.61
C GLY A 4 12.56 18.26 15.78
N GLY A 5 11.41 17.64 15.53
CA GLY A 5 10.12 18.28 15.76
C GLY A 5 10.04 18.76 17.19
N VAL A 6 9.81 20.06 17.39
CA VAL A 6 9.61 20.65 18.71
C VAL A 6 8.34 20.01 19.29
N TYR A 7 8.49 19.25 20.37
CA TYR A 7 7.35 18.72 21.10
C TYR A 7 6.52 19.88 21.64
N VAL A 8 5.27 19.97 21.20
CA VAL A 8 4.29 20.91 21.73
C VAL A 8 3.35 20.10 22.64
N PRO A 9 3.22 20.44 23.93
CA PRO A 9 2.33 19.73 24.84
C PRO A 9 0.86 19.76 24.37
N PRO A 10 0.07 18.69 24.61
CA PRO A 10 -1.32 18.56 24.12
C PRO A 10 -2.22 19.76 24.46
N PHE A 11 -2.12 20.31 25.67
CA PHE A 11 -2.92 21.47 26.08
C PHE A 11 -2.58 22.77 25.31
N LYS A 12 -1.32 22.94 24.88
CA LYS A 12 -0.93 24.07 24.03
C LYS A 12 -1.41 23.88 22.59
N LEU A 13 -1.40 22.64 22.10
CA LEU A 13 -1.99 22.29 20.81
C LEU A 13 -3.50 22.54 20.81
N ALA A 14 -4.21 22.19 21.88
CA ALA A 14 -5.64 22.47 22.03
C ALA A 14 -5.94 23.97 22.04
N MET A 15 -5.21 24.78 22.84
CA MET A 15 -5.36 26.24 22.83
C MET A 15 -5.00 26.88 21.48
N MET A 16 -3.96 26.39 20.79
CA MET A 16 -3.63 26.86 19.44
C MET A 16 -4.71 26.50 18.42
N ARG A 17 -5.31 25.31 18.53
CA ARG A 17 -6.45 24.89 17.71
C ARG A 17 -7.66 25.79 17.93
N GLU A 18 -7.99 26.10 19.19
CA GLU A 18 -9.13 26.95 19.53
C GLU A 18 -8.94 28.40 19.07
N GLN A 19 -7.73 28.95 19.20
CA GLN A 19 -7.40 30.29 18.68
C GLN A 19 -7.43 30.36 17.16
N MET A 20 -7.04 29.30 16.46
CA MET A 20 -7.07 29.25 15.00
C MET A 20 -8.44 28.95 14.42
N ALA A 21 -9.30 28.20 15.13
CA ALA A 21 -10.71 28.07 14.79
C ALA A 21 -11.40 29.44 14.72
N LYS A 22 -10.96 30.38 15.56
CA LYS A 22 -11.43 31.79 15.57
C LYS A 22 -10.84 32.65 14.43
N GLN A 23 -9.76 32.23 13.76
CA GLN A 23 -9.08 32.98 12.68
C GLN A 23 -9.51 32.56 11.26
N GLY A 24 -10.38 31.55 11.15
CA GLY A 24 -10.94 31.06 9.88
C GLY A 24 -10.10 29.95 9.21
N LYS A 25 -10.79 29.06 8.49
CA LYS A 25 -10.21 27.85 7.85
C LYS A 25 -9.28 28.16 6.66
N HIS A 26 -9.14 29.42 6.27
CA HIS A 26 -8.31 29.88 5.15
C HIS A 26 -6.83 30.12 5.48
N THR A 27 -6.43 30.11 6.75
CA THR A 27 -5.04 30.41 7.11
C THR A 27 -4.10 29.25 6.75
N LYS A 28 -2.88 29.57 6.34
CA LYS A 28 -1.87 28.57 5.99
C LYS A 28 -1.52 27.69 7.20
N GLU A 29 -1.55 28.27 8.39
CA GLU A 29 -1.30 27.63 9.66
C GLU A 29 -2.38 26.59 9.96
N PHE A 30 -3.67 26.95 9.78
CA PHE A 30 -4.78 26.02 9.94
C PHE A 30 -4.67 24.83 8.97
N GLN A 31 -4.47 25.09 7.68
CA GLN A 31 -4.34 24.02 6.68
C GLN A 31 -3.16 23.10 6.99
N ARG A 32 -2.03 23.65 7.45
CA ARG A 32 -0.87 22.85 7.83
C ARG A 32 -1.18 21.93 9.00
N MET A 33 -1.87 22.42 10.03
CA MET A 33 -2.30 21.58 11.15
C MET A 33 -3.28 20.49 10.71
N SER A 34 -4.25 20.82 9.86
CA SER A 34 -5.20 19.83 9.32
C SER A 34 -4.47 18.76 8.51
N TRP A 35 -3.51 19.14 7.67
CA TRP A 35 -2.69 18.20 6.92
C TRP A 35 -1.83 17.31 7.83
N GLU A 36 -1.25 17.87 8.90
CA GLU A 36 -0.51 17.09 9.89
C GLU A 36 -1.42 16.11 10.67
N ALA A 37 -2.66 16.50 10.97
CA ALA A 37 -3.66 15.63 11.58
C ALA A 37 -4.07 14.49 10.63
N LEU A 38 -4.41 14.81 9.38
CA LEU A 38 -4.71 13.84 8.31
C LEU A 38 -3.57 12.82 8.16
N ARG A 39 -2.32 13.30 8.11
CA ARG A 39 -1.14 12.44 8.06
C ARG A 39 -1.06 11.50 9.26
N LYS A 40 -1.33 11.98 10.48
CA LYS A 40 -1.27 11.15 11.68
C LYS A 40 -2.39 10.11 11.67
N SER A 41 -3.61 10.50 11.31
CA SER A 41 -4.77 9.62 11.24
C SER A 41 -4.55 8.47 10.25
N ILE A 42 -4.21 8.79 8.99
CA ILE A 42 -3.92 7.78 7.95
C ILE A 42 -2.81 6.81 8.40
N ASN A 43 -1.72 7.31 8.99
CA ASN A 43 -0.66 6.45 9.52
C ASN A 43 -1.15 5.56 10.66
N GLY A 44 -1.99 6.09 11.56
CA GLY A 44 -2.57 5.35 12.67
C GLY A 44 -3.44 4.20 12.19
N LEU A 45 -4.32 4.45 11.23
CA LEU A 45 -5.21 3.44 10.63
C LEU A 45 -4.40 2.36 9.90
N ILE A 46 -3.43 2.73 9.07
CA ILE A 46 -2.59 1.75 8.34
C ILE A 46 -1.76 0.89 9.30
N ASN A 47 -1.29 1.41 10.42
CA ASN A 47 -0.54 0.60 11.38
C ASN A 47 -1.42 -0.37 12.19
N LYS A 48 -2.73 -0.12 12.27
CA LYS A 48 -3.68 -0.94 13.04
C LYS A 48 -4.40 -1.99 12.17
N VAL A 49 -4.35 -1.86 10.84
CA VAL A 49 -5.09 -2.74 9.95
C VAL A 49 -4.59 -4.18 10.03
N ASN A 50 -5.54 -5.11 10.14
CA ASN A 50 -5.32 -6.54 10.14
C ASN A 50 -6.55 -7.26 9.55
N VAL A 51 -6.42 -8.58 9.34
CA VAL A 51 -7.49 -9.41 8.77
C VAL A 51 -8.81 -9.29 9.54
N GLY A 52 -8.76 -9.18 10.87
CA GLY A 52 -9.95 -9.15 11.73
C GLY A 52 -10.67 -7.81 11.76
N ASN A 53 -10.02 -6.69 11.43
CA ASN A 53 -10.62 -5.36 11.53
C ASN A 53 -10.74 -4.59 10.20
N ILE A 54 -10.16 -5.10 9.11
CA ILE A 54 -10.10 -4.37 7.83
C ILE A 54 -11.47 -3.89 7.33
N LYS A 55 -12.53 -4.70 7.49
CA LYS A 55 -13.89 -4.34 7.07
C LYS A 55 -14.46 -3.12 7.81
N ASN A 56 -14.12 -2.97 9.09
CA ASN A 56 -14.55 -1.84 9.91
C ASN A 56 -13.62 -0.63 9.76
N LEU A 57 -12.32 -0.90 9.53
CA LEU A 57 -11.31 0.14 9.36
C LEU A 57 -11.44 0.89 8.03
N VAL A 58 -11.94 0.23 6.97
CA VAL A 58 -12.15 0.86 5.66
C VAL A 58 -13.10 2.07 5.76
N PRO A 59 -14.31 1.97 6.34
CA PRO A 59 -15.17 3.13 6.57
C PRO A 59 -14.48 4.24 7.36
N GLU A 60 -13.74 3.92 8.43
CA GLU A 60 -12.98 4.91 9.21
C GLU A 60 -11.92 5.62 8.34
N LEU A 61 -11.21 4.87 7.49
CA LEU A 61 -10.23 5.44 6.57
C LEU A 61 -10.88 6.31 5.50
N LEU A 62 -12.08 5.96 5.03
CA LEU A 62 -12.87 6.76 4.09
C LEU A 62 -13.47 8.01 4.73
N GLN A 63 -13.40 8.19 6.05
CA GLN A 63 -13.69 9.48 6.68
C GLN A 63 -12.58 10.51 6.43
N GLU A 64 -11.34 10.05 6.26
CA GLU A 64 -10.18 10.89 5.99
C GLU A 64 -10.12 11.33 4.52
N ASN A 65 -9.76 12.59 4.25
CA ASN A 65 -9.64 13.10 2.88
C ASN A 65 -8.50 12.44 2.11
N LEU A 66 -8.77 11.29 1.47
CA LEU A 66 -7.81 10.51 0.69
C LEU A 66 -7.52 11.12 -0.69
N VAL A 67 -8.35 12.06 -1.18
CA VAL A 67 -8.02 12.83 -2.39
C VAL A 67 -6.85 13.77 -2.10
N ARG A 68 -6.97 14.58 -1.04
CA ARG A 68 -5.89 15.45 -0.56
C ARG A 68 -4.73 14.65 0.06
N GLY A 69 -5.06 13.55 0.72
CA GLY A 69 -4.16 12.65 1.43
C GLY A 69 -3.52 11.58 0.55
N ARG A 70 -3.71 11.61 -0.77
CA ARG A 70 -3.29 10.54 -1.70
C ARG A 70 -1.82 10.14 -1.55
N GLY A 71 -0.93 11.13 -1.52
CA GLY A 71 0.51 10.89 -1.28
C GLY A 71 0.81 10.34 0.11
N LEU A 72 0.07 10.80 1.12
CA LEU A 72 0.21 10.34 2.51
C LEU A 72 -0.20 8.88 2.66
N PHE A 73 -1.31 8.48 2.04
CA PHE A 73 -1.82 7.11 2.01
C PHE A 73 -0.80 6.17 1.36
N ALA A 74 -0.36 6.48 0.12
CA ALA A 74 0.61 5.67 -0.58
C ALA A 74 1.93 5.54 0.21
N ARG A 75 2.43 6.65 0.78
CA ARG A 75 3.65 6.65 1.58
C ARG A 75 3.52 5.84 2.88
N ALA A 76 2.38 5.94 3.56
CA ALA A 76 2.12 5.21 4.80
C ALA A 76 2.09 3.70 4.54
N LEU A 77 1.40 3.25 3.49
CA LEU A 77 1.37 1.84 3.09
C LEU A 77 2.76 1.31 2.73
N MET A 78 3.50 2.02 1.87
CA MET A 78 4.86 1.58 1.49
C MET A 78 5.78 1.49 2.71
N LYS A 79 5.67 2.43 3.66
CA LYS A 79 6.48 2.41 4.88
C LYS A 79 6.09 1.23 5.78
N ALA A 80 4.80 1.01 5.99
CA ALA A 80 4.28 -0.10 6.81
C ALA A 80 4.65 -1.47 6.20
N GLN A 81 4.55 -1.60 4.88
CA GLN A 81 4.92 -2.80 4.15
C GLN A 81 6.42 -3.11 4.24
N LEU A 82 7.29 -2.12 4.03
CA LEU A 82 8.73 -2.31 4.15
C LEU A 82 9.18 -2.62 5.59
N ALA A 83 8.47 -2.09 6.60
CA ALA A 83 8.71 -2.42 8.00
C ALA A 83 8.24 -3.84 8.36
N SER A 84 7.13 -4.29 7.76
CA SER A 84 6.51 -5.58 8.06
C SER A 84 6.02 -6.32 6.79
N PRO A 85 6.92 -6.88 5.96
CA PRO A 85 6.55 -7.51 4.70
C PRO A 85 5.67 -8.76 4.84
N GLY A 86 5.55 -9.34 6.04
CA GLY A 86 4.65 -10.46 6.32
C GLY A 86 3.16 -10.08 6.19
N PHE A 87 2.80 -8.80 6.38
CA PHE A 87 1.43 -8.32 6.32
C PHE A 87 1.04 -7.74 4.95
N THR A 88 1.85 -7.97 3.92
CA THR A 88 1.67 -7.35 2.60
C THR A 88 0.30 -7.63 1.96
N HIS A 89 -0.21 -8.85 2.13
CA HIS A 89 -1.53 -9.27 1.66
C HIS A 89 -2.68 -8.42 2.26
N ILE A 90 -2.56 -8.00 3.52
CA ILE A 90 -3.55 -7.13 4.19
C ILE A 90 -3.50 -5.71 3.60
N TYR A 91 -2.30 -5.18 3.37
CA TYR A 91 -2.13 -3.86 2.74
C TYR A 91 -2.66 -3.85 1.30
N ALA A 92 -2.42 -4.91 0.53
CA ALA A 92 -2.97 -5.03 -0.82
C ALA A 92 -4.50 -5.14 -0.83
N ALA A 93 -5.09 -5.88 0.12
CA ALA A 93 -6.56 -5.95 0.26
C ALA A 93 -7.16 -4.58 0.59
N LEU A 94 -6.53 -3.82 1.49
CA LEU A 94 -6.96 -2.46 1.81
C LEU A 94 -6.91 -1.56 0.57
N VAL A 95 -5.84 -1.66 -0.21
CA VAL A 95 -5.70 -0.92 -1.48
C VAL A 95 -6.78 -1.32 -2.46
N ALA A 96 -7.07 -2.61 -2.61
CA ALA A 96 -8.09 -3.11 -3.53
C ALA A 96 -9.46 -2.49 -3.24
N VAL A 97 -9.86 -2.44 -1.96
CA VAL A 97 -11.13 -1.83 -1.55
C VAL A 97 -11.14 -0.33 -1.85
N ILE A 98 -10.10 0.42 -1.47
CA ILE A 98 -10.00 1.86 -1.75
C ILE A 98 -10.01 2.14 -3.27
N ASN A 99 -9.35 1.28 -4.04
CA ASN A 99 -9.21 1.42 -5.48
C ASN A 99 -10.56 1.38 -6.22
N THR A 100 -11.57 0.67 -5.71
CA THR A 100 -12.93 0.64 -6.30
C THR A 100 -13.62 2.00 -6.34
N ARG A 101 -13.25 2.91 -5.44
CA ARG A 101 -13.87 4.24 -5.28
C ARG A 101 -12.94 5.40 -5.59
N LEU A 102 -11.65 5.22 -5.32
CA LEU A 102 -10.61 6.25 -5.46
C LEU A 102 -9.40 5.68 -6.22
N PRO A 103 -9.57 5.31 -7.51
CA PRO A 103 -8.56 4.57 -8.27
C PRO A 103 -7.20 5.29 -8.36
N GLU A 104 -7.17 6.61 -8.34
CA GLU A 104 -5.93 7.39 -8.36
C GLU A 104 -5.02 7.07 -7.15
N ASN A 105 -5.61 6.65 -6.02
CA ASN A 105 -4.83 6.20 -4.85
C ASN A 105 -4.13 4.86 -5.11
N GLY A 106 -4.85 3.90 -5.70
CA GLY A 106 -4.30 2.61 -6.11
C GLY A 106 -3.22 2.77 -7.18
N GLU A 107 -3.49 3.58 -8.20
CA GLU A 107 -2.57 3.86 -9.29
C GLU A 107 -1.28 4.53 -8.80
N LEU A 108 -1.39 5.57 -7.96
CA LEU A 108 -0.20 6.25 -7.41
C LEU A 108 0.66 5.30 -6.57
N LEU A 109 0.03 4.48 -5.73
CA LEU A 109 0.76 3.49 -4.94
C LEU A 109 1.50 2.52 -5.85
N LEU A 110 0.83 1.95 -6.86
CA LEU A 110 1.42 1.00 -7.79
C LEU A 110 2.61 1.63 -8.53
N LYS A 111 2.47 2.84 -9.08
CA LYS A 111 3.58 3.61 -9.70
C LYS A 111 4.77 3.74 -8.75
N ARG A 112 4.53 4.08 -7.48
CA ARG A 112 5.59 4.25 -6.48
C ARG A 112 6.26 2.93 -6.10
N VAL A 113 5.50 1.83 -5.96
CA VAL A 113 6.03 0.50 -5.65
C VAL A 113 6.89 -0.03 -6.79
N ILE A 114 6.42 0.05 -8.04
CA ILE A 114 7.19 -0.37 -9.23
C ILE A 114 8.50 0.43 -9.32
N PHE A 115 8.45 1.75 -9.19
CA PHE A 115 9.65 2.57 -9.21
C PHE A 115 10.64 2.23 -8.08
N ALA A 116 10.12 2.04 -6.86
CA ALA A 116 10.94 1.68 -5.72
C ALA A 116 11.62 0.32 -5.94
N PHE A 117 10.91 -0.66 -6.51
CA PHE A 117 11.48 -1.96 -6.87
C PHE A 117 12.61 -1.80 -7.88
N ARG A 118 12.39 -1.08 -9.00
CA ARG A 118 13.42 -0.81 -10.02
C ARG A 118 14.68 -0.21 -9.38
N ARG A 119 14.50 0.74 -8.46
CA ARG A 119 15.60 1.41 -7.76
C ARG A 119 16.33 0.47 -6.80
N ALA A 120 15.61 -0.37 -6.05
CA ALA A 120 16.20 -1.33 -5.12
C ALA A 120 16.98 -2.41 -5.88
N TYR A 121 16.40 -2.96 -6.94
CA TYR A 121 17.01 -3.97 -7.79
C TYR A 121 18.28 -3.44 -8.48
N LYS A 122 18.22 -2.25 -9.09
CA LYS A 122 19.40 -1.59 -9.68
C LYS A 122 20.54 -1.34 -8.67
N ARG A 123 20.20 -1.14 -7.38
CA ARG A 123 21.17 -0.94 -6.30
C ARG A 123 21.64 -2.24 -5.65
N ARG A 124 21.15 -3.39 -6.12
CA ARG A 124 21.41 -4.71 -5.52
C ARG A 124 21.00 -4.76 -4.04
N ASP A 125 19.96 -4.01 -3.67
CA ASP A 125 19.34 -4.09 -2.35
C ASP A 125 18.32 -5.22 -2.35
N LYS A 126 18.81 -6.44 -2.13
CA LYS A 126 18.01 -7.67 -2.16
C LYS A 126 16.85 -7.64 -1.19
N VAL A 127 17.06 -7.15 0.04
CA VAL A 127 16.03 -7.16 1.09
C VAL A 127 14.86 -6.28 0.68
N THR A 128 15.15 -5.04 0.27
CA THR A 128 14.12 -4.12 -0.20
C THR A 128 13.47 -4.60 -1.50
N ALA A 129 14.25 -5.14 -2.45
CA ALA A 129 13.72 -5.67 -3.71
C ALA A 129 12.77 -6.86 -3.47
N THR A 130 13.10 -7.76 -2.55
CA THR A 130 12.25 -8.89 -2.15
C THR A 130 10.94 -8.38 -1.57
N ALA A 131 11.00 -7.45 -0.61
CA ALA A 131 9.80 -6.89 0.01
C ALA A 131 8.88 -6.18 -0.99
N LEU A 132 9.44 -5.38 -1.91
CA LEU A 132 8.66 -4.67 -2.92
C LEU A 132 8.12 -5.60 -3.99
N SER A 133 8.85 -6.65 -4.37
CA SER A 133 8.33 -7.68 -5.28
C SER A 133 7.12 -8.38 -4.65
N ARG A 134 7.17 -8.74 -3.35
CA ARG A 134 6.00 -9.28 -2.64
C ARG A 134 4.82 -8.31 -2.66
N PHE A 135 5.06 -7.00 -2.58
CA PHE A 135 3.98 -6.02 -2.69
C PHE A 135 3.34 -6.00 -4.08
N ILE A 136 4.16 -6.03 -5.14
CA ILE A 136 3.66 -6.17 -6.51
C ILE A 136 2.85 -7.46 -6.66
N ALA A 137 3.33 -8.59 -6.11
CA ALA A 137 2.62 -9.87 -6.18
C ALA A 137 1.21 -9.78 -5.60
N HIS A 138 1.05 -9.23 -4.38
CA HIS A 138 -0.28 -9.13 -3.78
C HIS A 138 -1.17 -8.05 -4.43
N LEU A 139 -0.61 -6.99 -5.01
CA LEU A 139 -1.39 -6.03 -5.81
C LEU A 139 -1.92 -6.69 -7.10
N VAL A 140 -1.15 -7.60 -7.69
CA VAL A 140 -1.58 -8.44 -8.82
C VAL A 140 -2.64 -9.46 -8.39
N ASN A 141 -2.44 -10.16 -7.26
CA ASN A 141 -3.42 -11.09 -6.71
C ASN A 141 -4.78 -10.44 -6.44
N GLN A 142 -4.76 -9.21 -5.93
CA GLN A 142 -5.96 -8.41 -5.66
C GLN A 142 -6.51 -7.68 -6.90
N GLN A 143 -5.97 -7.97 -8.09
CA GLN A 143 -6.38 -7.39 -9.38
C GLN A 143 -6.30 -5.85 -9.43
N VAL A 144 -5.45 -5.23 -8.60
CA VAL A 144 -5.11 -3.81 -8.70
C VAL A 144 -4.14 -3.58 -9.85
N ALA A 145 -3.24 -4.53 -10.10
CA ALA A 145 -2.29 -4.51 -11.20
C ALA A 145 -2.52 -5.70 -12.13
N HIS A 146 -2.42 -5.48 -13.44
CA HIS A 146 -2.53 -6.55 -14.42
C HIS A 146 -1.38 -7.56 -14.27
N GLU A 147 -1.66 -8.85 -14.48
CA GLU A 147 -0.69 -9.94 -14.31
C GLU A 147 0.51 -9.90 -15.28
N LEU A 148 0.41 -9.09 -16.35
CA LEU A 148 1.54 -8.84 -17.25
C LEU A 148 2.71 -8.18 -16.52
N LEU A 149 2.45 -7.34 -15.52
CA LEU A 149 3.49 -6.74 -14.68
C LEU A 149 4.29 -7.82 -13.93
N ALA A 150 3.61 -8.86 -13.44
CA ALA A 150 4.28 -9.98 -12.75
C ALA A 150 5.18 -10.77 -13.72
N LEU A 151 4.72 -11.03 -14.94
CA LEU A 151 5.51 -11.71 -15.97
C LEU A 151 6.72 -10.87 -16.42
N GLN A 152 6.55 -9.55 -16.59
CA GLN A 152 7.66 -8.64 -16.90
C GLN A 152 8.71 -8.63 -15.79
N LEU A 153 8.27 -8.54 -14.53
CA LEU A 153 9.16 -8.60 -13.36
C LEU A 153 9.96 -9.91 -13.34
N LEU A 154 9.30 -11.04 -13.55
CA LEU A 154 9.97 -12.35 -13.60
C LEU A 154 10.94 -12.47 -14.76
N THR A 155 10.59 -11.90 -15.92
CA THR A 155 11.49 -11.87 -17.09
C THR A 155 12.77 -11.12 -16.74
N VAL A 156 12.68 -9.93 -16.14
CA VAL A 156 13.87 -9.14 -15.73
C VAL A 156 14.71 -9.87 -14.68
N LEU A 157 14.09 -10.53 -13.70
CA LEU A 157 14.84 -11.25 -12.67
C LEU A 157 15.61 -12.48 -13.20
N LEU A 158 15.10 -13.11 -14.27
CA LEU A 158 15.59 -14.38 -14.81
C LEU A 158 16.34 -14.25 -16.14
N GLU A 159 16.42 -13.05 -16.72
CA GLU A 159 17.16 -12.79 -17.96
C GLU A 159 18.66 -13.08 -17.76
N GLU A 160 19.30 -12.37 -16.82
CA GLU A 160 20.67 -12.60 -16.37
C GLU A 160 20.65 -13.12 -14.91
N PRO A 161 20.50 -14.44 -14.70
CA PRO A 161 20.26 -14.99 -13.38
C PRO A 161 21.50 -14.84 -12.49
N THR A 162 21.27 -14.32 -11.28
CA THR A 162 22.22 -14.30 -10.16
C THR A 162 21.57 -15.00 -8.98
N ASP A 163 22.37 -15.44 -8.00
CA ASP A 163 21.82 -16.05 -6.78
C ASP A 163 20.73 -15.19 -6.13
N ASP A 164 20.93 -13.86 -6.08
CA ASP A 164 19.97 -12.93 -5.52
C ASP A 164 18.73 -12.74 -6.39
N SER A 165 18.89 -12.59 -7.71
CA SER A 165 17.72 -12.38 -8.59
C SER A 165 16.84 -13.62 -8.67
N VAL A 166 17.44 -14.81 -8.66
CA VAL A 166 16.73 -16.09 -8.63
C VAL A 166 16.01 -16.30 -7.31
N GLU A 167 16.63 -15.99 -6.16
CA GLU A 167 15.94 -16.08 -4.87
C GLU A 167 14.76 -15.10 -4.76
N ILE A 168 14.90 -13.87 -5.28
CA ILE A 168 13.78 -12.92 -5.36
C ILE A 168 12.68 -13.49 -6.27
N ALA A 169 13.02 -14.03 -7.43
CA ALA A 169 12.05 -14.60 -8.37
C ALA A 169 11.31 -15.79 -7.76
N VAL A 170 12.01 -16.70 -7.07
CA VAL A 170 11.41 -17.83 -6.37
C VAL A 170 10.43 -17.33 -5.29
N ALA A 171 10.84 -16.36 -4.47
CA ALA A 171 9.96 -15.79 -3.46
C ALA A 171 8.73 -15.13 -4.10
N PHE A 172 8.90 -14.39 -5.20
CA PHE A 172 7.81 -13.73 -5.91
C PHE A 172 6.82 -14.73 -6.52
N VAL A 173 7.27 -15.79 -7.20
CA VAL A 173 6.39 -16.82 -7.76
C VAL A 173 5.61 -17.54 -6.66
N LYS A 174 6.18 -17.74 -5.47
CA LYS A 174 5.40 -18.31 -4.36
C LYS A 174 4.20 -17.43 -4.00
N GLU A 175 4.32 -16.11 -4.04
CA GLU A 175 3.23 -15.21 -3.66
C GLU A 175 2.17 -15.03 -4.78
N VAL A 176 2.58 -14.98 -6.05
CA VAL A 176 1.69 -14.66 -7.20
C VAL A 176 1.30 -15.90 -8.05
N GLY A 177 1.92 -17.05 -7.77
CA GLY A 177 1.89 -18.21 -8.67
C GLY A 177 0.51 -18.80 -8.89
N GLN A 178 -0.34 -18.86 -7.86
CA GLN A 178 -1.71 -19.35 -8.01
C GLN A 178 -2.51 -18.48 -9.00
N LEU A 179 -2.44 -17.15 -8.87
CA LEU A 179 -3.14 -16.24 -9.78
C LEU A 179 -2.61 -16.37 -11.22
N LEU A 180 -1.28 -16.46 -11.39
CA LEU A 180 -0.69 -16.67 -12.72
C LEU A 180 -1.09 -18.01 -13.33
N GLU A 181 -1.30 -19.05 -12.52
CA GLU A 181 -1.78 -20.35 -12.98
C GLU A 181 -3.22 -20.26 -13.51
N GLU A 182 -4.06 -19.44 -12.87
CA GLU A 182 -5.44 -19.21 -13.29
C GLU A 182 -5.56 -18.30 -14.52
N LEU A 183 -4.86 -17.14 -14.52
CA LEU A 183 -5.04 -16.10 -15.52
C LEU A 183 -4.10 -16.24 -16.73
N SER A 184 -2.86 -16.69 -16.50
CA SER A 184 -1.83 -16.79 -17.55
C SER A 184 -0.99 -18.07 -17.43
N PRO A 185 -1.61 -19.26 -17.54
CA PRO A 185 -0.94 -20.55 -17.35
C PRO A 185 0.24 -20.77 -18.31
N GLN A 186 0.16 -20.24 -19.53
CA GLN A 186 1.25 -20.30 -20.50
C GLN A 186 2.43 -19.42 -20.08
N GLY A 187 2.16 -18.21 -19.59
CA GLY A 187 3.17 -17.32 -19.03
C GLY A 187 3.87 -17.95 -17.83
N LEU A 188 3.11 -18.50 -16.88
CA LEU A 188 3.68 -19.22 -15.75
C LEU A 188 4.51 -20.43 -16.19
N HIS A 189 4.02 -21.21 -17.16
CA HIS A 189 4.77 -22.34 -17.71
C HIS A 189 6.13 -21.91 -18.27
N ALA A 190 6.19 -20.83 -19.05
CA ALA A 190 7.45 -20.30 -19.59
C ALA A 190 8.44 -19.88 -18.48
N ILE A 191 7.96 -19.30 -17.38
CA ILE A 191 8.80 -18.97 -16.22
C ILE A 191 9.43 -20.23 -15.59
N PHE A 192 8.66 -21.30 -15.44
CA PHE A 192 9.19 -22.56 -14.92
C PHE A 192 10.15 -23.26 -15.89
N GLU A 193 9.95 -23.14 -17.20
CA GLU A 193 10.96 -23.59 -18.17
C GLU A 193 12.26 -22.81 -18.01
N ARG A 194 12.19 -21.49 -17.75
CA ARG A 194 13.40 -20.70 -17.47
C ARG A 194 14.11 -21.15 -16.20
N PHE A 195 13.38 -21.40 -15.10
CA PHE A 195 13.97 -21.97 -13.88
C PHE A 195 14.65 -23.33 -14.13
N ARG A 196 14.06 -24.20 -14.96
CA ARG A 196 14.68 -25.48 -15.34
C ARG A 196 15.96 -25.27 -16.15
N GLY A 197 15.96 -24.30 -17.07
CA GLY A 197 17.16 -23.88 -17.80
C GLY A 197 18.30 -23.48 -16.86
N ILE A 198 18.01 -22.64 -15.87
CA ILE A 198 18.98 -22.18 -14.87
C ILE A 198 19.56 -23.35 -14.05
N LEU A 199 18.72 -24.32 -13.66
CA LEU A 199 19.20 -25.54 -12.98
C LEU A 199 20.14 -26.38 -13.87
N HIS A 200 19.88 -26.46 -15.16
CA HIS A 200 20.71 -27.20 -16.11
C HIS A 200 22.03 -26.49 -16.44
N GLU A 201 22.01 -25.16 -16.53
CA GLU A 201 23.21 -24.33 -16.71
C GLU A 201 24.18 -24.53 -15.54
N GLY A 202 23.66 -24.59 -14.30
CA GLY A 202 24.44 -24.93 -13.11
C GLY A 202 25.37 -23.82 -12.60
N ASP A 203 25.23 -22.61 -13.13
CA ASP A 203 26.07 -21.44 -12.81
C ASP A 203 25.65 -20.70 -11.52
N ILE A 204 24.59 -21.17 -10.84
CA ILE A 204 24.10 -20.65 -9.56
C ILE A 204 24.53 -21.53 -8.38
N ASP A 205 24.62 -20.93 -7.19
CA ASP A 205 25.01 -21.67 -5.99
C ASP A 205 24.03 -22.80 -5.66
N LYS A 206 24.56 -23.89 -5.11
CA LYS A 206 23.79 -25.09 -4.76
C LYS A 206 22.62 -24.80 -3.83
N ARG A 207 22.72 -23.81 -2.93
CA ARG A 207 21.61 -23.36 -2.09
C ARG A 207 20.46 -22.83 -2.92
N VAL A 208 20.75 -22.05 -3.96
CA VAL A 208 19.75 -21.46 -4.85
C VAL A 208 19.10 -22.52 -5.73
N GLN A 209 19.85 -23.55 -6.13
CA GLN A 209 19.26 -24.70 -6.82
C GLN A 209 18.18 -25.37 -5.94
N TYR A 210 18.45 -25.56 -4.64
CA TYR A 210 17.45 -26.09 -3.70
C TYR A 210 16.22 -25.17 -3.54
N THR A 211 16.37 -23.84 -3.64
CA THR A 211 15.20 -22.95 -3.57
C THR A 211 14.31 -23.09 -4.81
N ILE A 212 14.91 -23.26 -5.99
CA ILE A 212 14.17 -23.57 -7.22
C ILE A 212 13.46 -24.93 -7.09
N GLU A 213 14.16 -25.99 -6.67
CA GLU A 213 13.54 -27.31 -6.47
C GLU A 213 12.34 -27.24 -5.51
N GLY A 214 12.46 -26.48 -4.42
CA GLY A 214 11.36 -26.20 -3.50
C GLY A 214 10.19 -25.48 -4.19
N LEU A 215 10.44 -24.56 -5.12
CA LEU A 215 9.38 -23.93 -5.93
C LEU A 215 8.65 -24.92 -6.84
N PHE A 216 9.36 -25.87 -7.45
CA PHE A 216 8.73 -26.94 -8.24
C PHE A 216 7.79 -27.80 -7.38
N ALA A 217 8.15 -28.05 -6.12
CA ALA A 217 7.26 -28.75 -5.18
C ALA A 217 6.00 -27.93 -4.89
N VAL A 218 6.14 -26.61 -4.64
CA VAL A 218 5.00 -25.69 -4.44
C VAL A 218 4.05 -25.70 -5.65
N ARG A 219 4.59 -25.62 -6.88
CA ARG A 219 3.78 -25.70 -8.10
C ARG A 219 3.06 -27.05 -8.21
N LYS A 220 3.75 -28.15 -7.92
CA LYS A 220 3.15 -29.49 -7.98
C LYS A 220 2.00 -29.67 -6.98
N ALA A 221 2.08 -28.99 -5.84
CA ALA A 221 1.02 -28.91 -4.85
C ALA A 221 -0.09 -27.89 -5.20
N GLY A 222 -0.04 -27.25 -6.39
CA GLY A 222 -1.06 -26.28 -6.82
C GLY A 222 -1.11 -25.01 -5.98
N PHE A 223 0.01 -24.61 -5.37
CA PHE A 223 0.11 -23.43 -4.50
C PHE A 223 -0.84 -23.44 -3.29
N GLU A 224 -1.21 -24.62 -2.78
CA GLU A 224 -2.19 -24.76 -1.68
C GLU A 224 -1.83 -23.94 -0.42
N ASP A 225 -0.54 -23.90 -0.05
CA ASP A 225 -0.02 -23.13 1.09
C ASP A 225 0.20 -21.64 0.76
N HIS A 226 -0.03 -21.25 -0.49
CA HIS A 226 0.22 -19.92 -1.04
C HIS A 226 -0.98 -19.40 -1.85
N PRO A 227 -2.17 -19.26 -1.23
CA PRO A 227 -3.32 -18.74 -1.93
C PRO A 227 -3.10 -17.30 -2.39
N ALA A 228 -3.56 -16.96 -3.58
CA ALA A 228 -3.44 -15.63 -4.16
C ALA A 228 -4.12 -14.58 -3.27
N VAL A 229 -5.38 -14.84 -2.92
CA VAL A 229 -6.18 -14.02 -2.00
C VAL A 229 -6.79 -14.93 -0.94
N PRO A 230 -6.42 -14.77 0.35
CA PRO A 230 -7.11 -15.45 1.44
C PRO A 230 -8.60 -15.07 1.47
N PRO A 231 -9.52 -15.99 1.78
CA PRO A 231 -10.96 -15.72 1.76
C PRO A 231 -11.38 -14.54 2.64
N GLU A 232 -10.69 -14.30 3.75
CA GLU A 232 -10.97 -13.18 4.66
C GLU A 232 -10.63 -11.81 4.07
N LEU A 233 -9.78 -11.81 3.04
CA LEU A 233 -9.28 -10.62 2.34
C LEU A 233 -9.84 -10.49 0.91
N ASP A 234 -10.74 -11.38 0.50
CA ASP A 234 -11.52 -11.27 -0.73
C ASP A 234 -12.72 -10.35 -0.47
N LEU A 235 -12.46 -9.04 -0.53
CA LEU A 235 -13.39 -7.98 -0.11
C LEU A 235 -14.05 -7.24 -1.27
N VAL A 236 -13.62 -7.49 -2.50
CA VAL A 236 -14.04 -6.73 -3.68
C VAL A 236 -14.56 -7.69 -4.74
N GLU A 237 -15.80 -7.50 -5.17
CA GLU A 237 -16.37 -8.29 -6.25
C GLU A 237 -15.63 -8.06 -7.56
N ARG A 238 -15.48 -9.11 -8.37
CA ARG A 238 -14.74 -9.06 -9.64
C ARG A 238 -15.21 -7.96 -10.60
N SER A 239 -16.52 -7.64 -10.61
CA SER A 239 -17.09 -6.59 -11.45
C SER A 239 -16.78 -5.16 -10.98
N GLU A 240 -16.35 -5.00 -9.73
CA GLU A 240 -15.98 -3.70 -9.14
C GLU A 240 -14.46 -3.47 -9.13
N GLN A 241 -13.67 -4.48 -9.51
CA GLN A 241 -12.22 -4.38 -9.57
C GLN A 241 -11.78 -3.42 -10.68
N ILE A 242 -10.81 -2.56 -10.35
CA ILE A 242 -10.16 -1.65 -11.31
C ILE A 242 -8.70 -2.07 -11.43
N THR A 243 -8.33 -2.61 -12.59
CA THR A 243 -6.99 -3.14 -12.84
C THR A 243 -6.18 -2.18 -13.70
N PHE A 244 -4.99 -1.80 -13.22
CA PHE A 244 -4.08 -0.94 -13.99
C PHE A 244 -3.12 -1.76 -14.86
N GLU A 245 -3.00 -1.38 -16.12
CA GLU A 245 -2.05 -1.93 -17.10
C GLU A 245 -0.73 -1.14 -17.09
N LEU A 246 -0.07 -1.05 -15.92
CA LEU A 246 1.25 -0.42 -15.81
C LEU A 246 2.38 -1.44 -16.02
N GLY A 247 3.34 -1.08 -16.87
CA GLY A 247 4.54 -1.85 -17.15
C GLY A 247 5.71 -1.54 -16.20
N LEU A 248 6.67 -2.46 -16.17
CA LEU A 248 7.89 -2.30 -15.37
C LEU A 248 8.81 -1.19 -15.89
N ASP A 249 8.84 -0.97 -17.20
CA ASP A 249 9.73 -0.03 -17.89
C ASP A 249 9.11 1.36 -18.13
N ASP A 250 7.80 1.51 -17.92
CA ASP A 250 7.03 2.74 -18.07
C ASP A 250 7.66 3.97 -17.38
N ASP A 251 7.31 5.16 -17.88
CA ASP A 251 7.64 6.43 -17.21
C ASP A 251 6.63 6.72 -16.08
N LEU A 252 7.02 6.36 -14.86
CA LEU A 252 6.15 6.40 -13.69
C LEU A 252 6.25 7.74 -12.96
N GLN A 253 5.19 8.53 -13.05
CA GLN A 253 5.05 9.77 -12.27
C GLN A 253 4.74 9.44 -10.80
N ARG A 254 5.69 9.76 -9.91
CA ARG A 254 5.59 9.45 -8.47
C ARG A 254 4.90 10.51 -7.64
N GLU A 255 4.68 11.69 -8.21
CA GLU A 255 4.03 12.82 -7.55
C GLU A 255 4.57 13.08 -6.11
N GLU A 256 5.91 13.13 -5.94
CA GLU A 256 6.56 13.23 -4.62
C GLU A 256 6.10 14.47 -3.81
N MET A 257 5.63 15.49 -4.51
CA MET A 257 5.15 16.73 -3.91
C MET A 257 3.84 16.56 -3.14
N LEU A 258 3.09 15.47 -3.35
CA LEU A 258 1.92 15.11 -2.55
C LEU A 258 2.27 14.71 -1.11
N ASP A 259 3.54 14.41 -0.84
CA ASP A 259 4.01 14.01 0.50
C ASP A 259 4.35 15.21 1.38
N VAL A 260 4.25 16.43 0.83
CA VAL A 260 4.67 17.68 1.47
C VAL A 260 3.48 18.65 1.51
N PHE A 261 3.26 19.26 2.67
CA PHE A 261 2.24 20.29 2.83
C PHE A 261 2.45 21.44 1.84
N ARG A 262 1.35 21.85 1.19
CA ARG A 262 1.27 23.03 0.35
C ARG A 262 0.00 23.80 0.73
N PHE A 263 0.11 25.13 0.69
CA PHE A 263 -1.05 25.98 0.88
C PHE A 263 -1.99 25.83 -0.32
N ASP A 264 -3.26 25.60 -0.03
CA ASP A 264 -4.33 25.45 -1.00
C ASP A 264 -5.24 26.70 -0.95
N PRO A 265 -5.24 27.56 -1.99
CA PRO A 265 -6.14 28.70 -2.07
C PRO A 265 -7.62 28.30 -2.03
N ASP A 266 -7.93 27.12 -2.57
CA ASP A 266 -9.29 26.62 -2.77
C ASP A 266 -9.68 25.57 -1.72
N TYR A 267 -8.97 25.57 -0.58
CA TYR A 267 -9.09 24.57 0.49
C TYR A 267 -10.54 24.28 0.90
N GLU A 268 -11.34 25.32 1.16
CA GLU A 268 -12.72 25.12 1.59
C GLU A 268 -13.60 24.48 0.51
N GLN A 269 -13.35 24.81 -0.76
CA GLN A 269 -14.05 24.20 -1.89
C GLN A 269 -13.66 22.72 -2.03
N ASN A 270 -12.36 22.43 -1.93
CA ASN A 270 -11.83 21.07 -2.03
C ASN A 270 -12.31 20.19 -0.86
N GLU A 271 -12.37 20.72 0.36
CA GLU A 271 -12.92 20.00 1.52
C GLU A 271 -14.43 19.75 1.36
N LYS A 272 -15.20 20.71 0.83
CA LYS A 272 -16.63 20.51 0.53
C LYS A 272 -16.84 19.44 -0.55
N MET A 273 -16.03 19.45 -1.60
CA MET A 273 -16.07 18.39 -2.63
C MET A 273 -15.76 17.03 -2.02
N TRP A 274 -14.77 16.93 -1.13
CA TRP A 274 -14.47 15.69 -0.43
C TRP A 274 -15.66 15.20 0.40
N VAL A 275 -16.32 16.08 1.17
CA VAL A 275 -17.51 15.69 1.94
C VAL A 275 -18.60 15.11 1.05
N ALA A 276 -18.84 15.69 -0.13
CA ALA A 276 -19.81 15.16 -1.09
C ALA A 276 -19.40 13.77 -1.62
N ILE A 277 -18.15 13.63 -2.07
CA ILE A 277 -17.60 12.35 -2.54
C ILE A 277 -17.69 11.27 -1.45
N ARG A 278 -17.33 11.62 -0.21
CA ARG A 278 -17.38 10.71 0.93
C ARG A 278 -18.80 10.23 1.20
N LYS A 279 -19.79 11.14 1.23
CA LYS A 279 -21.20 10.80 1.44
C LYS A 279 -21.69 9.81 0.39
N GLU A 280 -21.35 10.05 -0.87
CA GLU A 280 -21.68 9.15 -1.98
C GLU A 280 -21.04 7.76 -1.79
N ILE A 281 -19.76 7.71 -1.43
CA ILE A 281 -19.03 6.45 -1.22
C ILE A 281 -19.62 5.64 -0.06
N LEU A 282 -19.98 6.29 1.05
CA LEU A 282 -20.49 5.63 2.26
C LEU A 282 -22.00 5.38 2.22
N GLY A 283 -22.72 5.93 1.23
CA GLY A 283 -24.17 5.79 1.13
C GLY A 283 -24.93 6.55 2.22
N GLU A 284 -24.34 7.63 2.75
CA GLU A 284 -25.00 8.51 3.71
C GLU A 284 -26.11 9.31 2.97
N GLU A 285 -27.39 9.02 3.24
CA GLU A 285 -28.53 9.70 2.58
C GLU A 285 -28.50 11.22 2.84
N GLU A 286 -28.98 12.02 1.89
CA GLU A 286 -29.03 13.49 1.96
C GLU A 286 -29.93 14.06 3.10
N GLY A 287 -30.47 13.21 3.98
CA GLY A 287 -31.37 13.56 5.07
C GLY A 287 -30.78 13.52 6.49
N ASP A 288 -29.52 13.09 6.68
CA ASP A 288 -28.91 12.94 8.02
C ASP A 288 -27.90 14.04 8.36
N SER A 289 -28.01 15.19 7.70
CA SER A 289 -27.22 16.39 8.06
C SER A 289 -28.12 17.53 8.50
N ASP A 290 -28.82 17.33 9.61
CA ASP A 290 -29.09 18.40 10.56
C ASP A 290 -28.06 18.27 11.69
N ASP A 291 -27.12 19.21 11.74
CA ASP A 291 -26.25 19.56 12.87
C ASP A 291 -25.53 18.41 13.63
N ASP A 292 -24.33 18.05 13.15
CA ASP A 292 -23.25 17.55 14.03
C ASP A 292 -21.99 18.41 13.87
N GLU A 293 -22.13 19.68 14.25
CA GLU A 293 -21.02 20.45 14.84
C GLU A 293 -20.93 20.11 16.34
N GLY A 294 -20.27 18.99 16.68
CA GLY A 294 -19.93 18.57 18.05
C GLY A 294 -19.51 17.10 17.99
N GLU A 295 -18.46 16.59 18.61
CA GLU A 295 -17.62 17.03 19.72
C GLU A 295 -16.30 16.26 19.58
N ASP A 296 -15.18 16.88 19.95
CA ASP A 296 -13.84 16.30 19.94
C ASP A 296 -13.79 15.12 20.94
N GLY A 297 -14.03 13.90 20.46
CA GLY A 297 -13.99 12.66 21.24
C GLY A 297 -12.58 12.24 21.61
N SER A 298 -11.96 13.00 22.51
CA SER A 298 -10.75 12.62 23.24
C SER A 298 -11.16 11.85 24.50
N GLU A 299 -11.09 10.51 24.46
CA GLU A 299 -10.89 9.70 25.66
C GLU A 299 -9.92 8.54 25.42
N GLY A 300 -8.73 8.66 26.04
CA GLY A 300 -8.13 7.67 26.94
C GLY A 300 -7.61 6.34 26.38
N ASP A 301 -6.29 6.23 26.29
CA ASP A 301 -5.63 5.23 27.16
C ASP A 301 -4.22 5.70 27.55
N ASP A 302 -4.11 6.12 28.81
CA ASP A 302 -2.88 6.36 29.55
C ASP A 302 -2.42 5.01 30.13
N GLU A 303 -1.40 4.38 29.55
CA GLU A 303 -0.59 3.43 30.32
C GLU A 303 0.62 4.16 30.92
N SER A 304 0.44 4.52 32.19
CA SER A 304 1.49 4.90 33.12
C SER A 304 2.43 3.70 33.38
N GLY A 305 3.62 3.72 32.79
CA GLY A 305 4.77 2.95 33.27
C GLY A 305 5.59 3.81 34.21
N SER A 306 5.43 3.63 35.52
CA SER A 306 6.25 4.22 36.56
C SER A 306 7.69 3.71 36.48
N ASP A 307 8.64 4.64 36.53
CA ASP A 307 10.02 4.36 36.96
C ASP A 307 10.02 3.83 38.39
N ASP A 308 10.71 2.71 38.61
CA ASP A 308 11.46 2.40 39.83
C ASP A 308 12.62 1.46 39.46
N GLU A 309 13.85 1.98 39.60
CA GLU A 309 15.21 1.40 39.44
C GLU A 309 15.79 1.13 38.03
#